data_AF-A0A426RYY9-F1
#
_entry.id   AF-A0A426RYY9-F1
#
_cell.length_a   1.000
_cell.length_b   1.000
_cell.length_c   1.000
_cell.angle_alpha   90.00
_cell.angle_beta   90.00
_cell.angle_gamma   90.00
#
_symmetry.space_group_name_H-M   'P 1'
#
loop_
_entity.id
_entity.type
_entity.pdbx_description
1 polymer ?
#
loop_
_entity_poly.entity_id
_entity_poly.type
_entity_poly.pdbx_seq_one_letter_code
_entity_poly.pdbx_strand_id
1 'polypeptide(L)' 'MALMEAESGLCGDCGHPLIETTAADGEFAYDASITKCHACVAGARRVAAFQEDGGKTDGLKVSVFRKET' A
#
# COMPACT_ATOMS: atom_id res chain seq x y z
N MET A 1 9.49 -27.03 -1.54
CA MET A 1 10.40 -26.66 -0.42
C MET A 1 11.24 -25.44 -0.79
N ALA A 2 11.79 -25.37 -2.01
CA ALA A 2 12.58 -24.22 -2.47
C ALA A 2 11.94 -22.81 -2.34
N LEU A 3 10.62 -22.66 -2.47
CA LEU A 3 9.95 -21.35 -2.32
C LEU A 3 9.91 -20.86 -0.86
N MET A 4 9.64 -21.76 0.09
CA MET A 4 9.59 -21.41 1.52
C MET A 4 10.97 -21.03 2.06
N GLU A 5 12.03 -21.69 1.59
CA GLU A 5 13.41 -21.36 1.96
C GLU A 5 13.80 -19.97 1.43
N ALA A 6 13.40 -19.62 0.20
CA ALA A 6 13.64 -18.31 -0.38
C ALA A 6 12.91 -17.17 0.35
N GLU A 7 11.68 -17.40 0.82
CA GLU A 7 10.87 -16.39 1.54
C GLU A 7 11.36 -16.16 2.99
N SER A 8 12.02 -17.14 3.61
CA SER A 8 12.51 -17.04 4.99
C SER A 8 13.59 -15.97 5.20
N GLY A 9 14.28 -15.56 4.13
CA GLY A 9 15.32 -14.54 4.17
C GLY A 9 14.82 -13.11 3.92
N LEU A 10 13.53 -12.92 3.63
CA LEU A 10 12.95 -11.62 3.29
C LEU A 10 12.21 -11.01 4.47
N CYS A 11 12.23 -9.68 4.56
CA CYS A 11 11.38 -8.93 5.47
C CYS A 11 9.91 -9.14 5.09
N GLY A 12 9.05 -9.50 6.05
CA GLY A 12 7.62 -9.74 5.81
C GLY A 12 6.83 -8.49 5.38
N ASP A 13 7.37 -7.30 5.61
CA ASP A 13 6.70 -6.04 5.27
C ASP A 13 7.20 -5.47 3.93
N CYS A 14 8.50 -5.22 3.81
CA CYS A 14 9.08 -4.56 2.64
C CYS A 14 9.66 -5.53 1.60
N GLY A 15 9.77 -6.83 1.90
CA GLY A 15 10.27 -7.85 0.97
C GLY A 15 11.78 -7.80 0.69
N HIS A 16 12.54 -6.92 1.36
CA HIS A 16 13.99 -6.86 1.20
C HIS A 16 14.72 -7.96 1.97
N PRO A 17 15.93 -8.36 1.55
CA PRO A 17 16.74 -9.32 2.30
C PRO A 17 17.04 -8.83 3.72
N LEU A 18 16.73 -9.65 4.73
CA LEU A 18 17.00 -9.33 6.13
C LEU A 18 18.49 -9.20 6.40
N ILE A 19 19.32 -10.04 5.75
CA ILE A 19 20.79 -10.01 5.94
C ILE A 19 21.43 -8.67 5.52
N GLU A 20 20.80 -7.96 4.58
CA GLU A 20 21.26 -6.65 4.09
C GLU A 20 20.67 -5.52 4.94
N THR A 21 19.35 -5.54 5.13
CA THR A 21 18.60 -4.46 5.80
C THR A 21 18.75 -4.40 7.32
N THR A 22 19.30 -5.45 7.94
CA THR A 22 19.59 -5.49 9.40
C THR A 22 21.09 -5.39 9.71
N ALA A 23 21.94 -5.29 8.68
CA ALA A 23 23.37 -5.07 8.88
C ALA A 23 23.62 -3.65 9.42
N ALA A 24 24.60 -3.52 10.33
CA ALA A 24 24.85 -2.25 11.02
C ALA A 24 25.32 -1.13 10.07
N ASP A 25 25.95 -1.46 8.95
CA ASP A 25 26.37 -0.53 7.90
C ASP A 25 25.21 -0.05 7.01
N GLY A 26 24.06 -0.72 7.06
CA GLY A 26 22.83 -0.32 6.37
C GLY A 26 21.97 0.68 7.14
N GLU A 27 22.36 1.06 8.36
CA GLU A 27 21.64 2.06 9.14
C GLU A 27 21.56 3.38 8.35
N PHE A 28 20.34 3.88 8.13
CA PHE A 28 20.04 5.08 7.32
C PHE A 28 20.28 4.97 5.80
N ALA A 29 20.56 3.78 5.25
CA ALA A 29 20.76 3.58 3.81
C ALA A 29 19.46 3.53 2.98
N TYR A 30 18.30 3.39 3.64
CA TYR A 30 17.00 3.20 3.01
C TYR A 30 16.05 4.35 3.31
N ASP A 31 15.24 4.71 2.32
CA ASP A 31 14.17 5.71 2.41
C ASP A 31 12.90 5.16 1.73
N ALA A 32 11.76 5.82 1.92
CA ALA A 32 10.47 5.39 1.38
C ALA A 32 9.71 6.54 0.70
N SER A 33 9.03 6.22 -0.40
CA SER A 33 8.10 7.15 -1.06
C SER A 33 6.65 6.74 -0.86
N ILE A 34 5.77 7.73 -0.68
CA ILE A 34 4.33 7.49 -0.55
C ILE A 34 3.72 7.36 -1.95
N THR A 35 3.21 6.17 -2.29
CA THR A 35 2.49 5.93 -3.56
C THR A 35 0.99 5.72 -3.31
N LYS A 36 0.13 6.39 -4.10
CA LYS A 36 -1.32 6.16 -4.09
C LYS A 36 -1.74 5.35 -5.31
N CYS A 37 -2.41 4.22 -5.08
CA CYS A 37 -2.93 3.37 -6.15
C CYS A 37 -4.06 4.07 -6.93
N HIS A 38 -4.16 3.87 -8.25
CA HIS A 38 -5.21 4.53 -9.06
C HIS A 38 -6.65 4.17 -8.59
N ALA A 39 -6.87 2.94 -8.15
CA ALA A 39 -8.13 2.49 -7.57
C ALA A 39 -8.47 3.26 -6.27
N CYS A 40 -7.47 3.41 -5.39
CA CYS A 40 -7.57 4.13 -4.12
C CYS A 40 -7.87 5.60 -4.36
N VAL A 41 -7.20 6.22 -5.34
CA VAL A 41 -7.45 7.60 -5.77
C VAL A 41 -8.88 7.74 -6.31
N ALA A 42 -9.38 6.78 -7.09
CA ALA A 42 -10.75 6.81 -7.59
C ALA A 42 -11.78 6.75 -6.45
N GLY A 43 -11.58 5.85 -5.47
CA GLY A 43 -12.42 5.78 -4.27
C GLY A 43 -12.41 7.09 -3.47
N ALA A 44 -11.22 7.62 -3.20
CA ALA A 44 -11.06 8.89 -2.48
C ALA A 44 -11.76 10.06 -3.20
N ARG A 45 -11.62 10.15 -4.54
CA ARG A 45 -12.32 11.16 -5.35
C ARG A 45 -13.84 11.03 -5.23
N ARG A 46 -14.38 9.81 -5.20
CA ARG A 46 -15.83 9.60 -5.08
C ARG A 46 -16.37 9.98 -3.70
N VAL A 47 -15.63 9.68 -2.64
CA VAL A 47 -15.96 10.09 -1.27
C VAL A 47 -15.94 11.60 -1.14
N ALA A 48 -14.89 12.26 -1.66
CA ALA A 48 -14.78 13.71 -1.63
C ALA A 48 -15.97 14.38 -2.33
N ALA A 49 -16.29 13.95 -3.55
CA ALA A 49 -17.45 14.47 -4.27
C ALA A 49 -18.77 14.27 -3.50
N PHE A 50 -18.97 13.12 -2.84
CA PHE A 50 -20.17 12.89 -2.03
C PHE A 50 -20.25 13.79 -0.79
N GLN A 51 -19.12 14.08 -0.14
CA GLN A 51 -19.06 15.03 0.98
C GLN A 51 -19.32 16.47 0.52
N GLU A 52 -18.77 16.87 -0.63
CA GLU A 52 -19.00 18.19 -1.25
C GLU A 52 -20.48 18.39 -1.58
N ASP A 53 -21.18 17.33 -1.97
CA ASP A 53 -22.64 17.32 -2.19
C ASP A 53 -23.46 17.31 -0.88
N GLY A 54 -22.83 17.45 0.29
CA GLY A 54 -23.47 17.48 1.61
C GLY A 54 -23.72 16.10 2.24
N GLY A 55 -23.18 15.03 1.64
CA GLY A 55 -23.28 13.67 2.15
C GLY A 55 -22.47 13.45 3.44
N LYS A 56 -23.02 12.68 4.37
CA LYS A 56 -22.31 12.22 5.58
C LYS A 56 -21.60 10.90 5.31
N THR A 57 -20.34 10.80 5.70
CA THR A 57 -19.51 9.60 5.43
C THR A 57 -19.44 8.62 6.59
N ASP A 58 -20.11 8.90 7.70
CA ASP A 58 -20.22 7.98 8.83
C ASP A 58 -20.91 6.68 8.38
N GLY A 59 -20.21 5.55 8.53
CA GLY A 59 -20.70 4.25 8.09
C GLY A 59 -20.68 4.02 6.56
N LEU A 60 -20.04 4.90 5.77
CA LEU A 60 -19.96 4.76 4.33
C LEU A 60 -18.99 3.65 3.91
N LYS A 61 -19.48 2.69 3.11
CA LYS A 61 -18.64 1.71 2.41
C LYS A 61 -18.45 2.12 0.96
N VAL A 62 -17.20 2.10 0.49
CA VAL A 62 -16.83 2.41 -0.90
C VAL A 62 -16.41 1.13 -1.60
N SER A 63 -17.15 0.74 -2.64
CA SER A 63 -16.77 -0.35 -3.54
C SER A 63 -16.01 0.22 -4.73
N VAL A 64 -14.76 -0.20 -4.90
CA VAL A 64 -13.91 0.22 -6.04
C VAL A 64 -13.90 -0.87 -7.10
N PHE A 65 -14.11 -0.50 -8.36
CA PHE A 65 -14.15 -1.42 -9.49
C PHE A 65 -13.42 -0.81 -10.70
N ARG A 66 -12.99 -1.68 -11.64
CA ARG A 66 -12.40 -1.25 -12.90
C ARG A 66 -13.51 -0.70 -13.80
N LYS A 67 -13.30 0.47 -14.40
CA LYS A 67 -14.23 1.01 -15.39
C LYS A 67 -14.21 0.13 -16.62
N GLU A 68 -15.38 -0.36 -17.03
CA GLU A 68 -15.57 -0.93 -18.37
C GLU A 68 -15.57 0.24 -19.37
N THR A 69 -14.87 0.06 -20.50
CA THR A 69 -14.67 1.10 -21.52
C THR A 69 -15.51 0.77 -22.74
#